data_AF-A0A523K1V0-F1
#
_entry.id   AF-A0A523K1V0-F1
#
_cell.length_a   1.000
_cell.length_b   1.000
_cell.length_c   1.000
_cell.angle_alpha   90.00
_cell.angle_beta   90.00
_cell.angle_gamma   90.00
#
_symmetry.space_group_name_H-M   'P 1'
#
loop_
_entity.id
_entity.type
_entity.pdbx_description
1 polymer ?
#
loop_
_entity_poly.entity_id
_entity_poly.type
_entity_poly.pdbx_seq_one_letter_code
_entity_poly.pdbx_strand_id
1 'polypeptide(L)'
;MASPVFGLVYDLLGSYPRKPRDPAAVEFEPEETIEVLERAIRRLGHQPLRIGHPQGLLAQLGKSELPAVDLDVDLAIAAATRGRDRGVWAAVLFEIAGFPRLGPDAHSVARTGVAVITLP
;
A
#
# COMPACT_ATOMS: atom_id res chain seq x y z
N MET A 1 12.17 22.42 9.22
CA MET A 1 12.20 21.30 8.27
C MET A 1 10.75 20.90 8.03
N ALA A 2 10.32 20.73 6.77
CA ALA A 2 8.97 20.27 6.48
C ALA A 2 8.80 18.84 7.03
N SER A 3 7.60 18.50 7.51
CA SER A 3 7.35 17.15 8.00
C SER A 3 7.10 16.20 6.83
N PRO A 4 7.78 15.03 6.77
CA PRO A 4 7.62 14.06 5.69
C PRO A 4 6.17 13.64 5.44
N VAL A 5 5.80 13.50 4.16
CA VAL A 5 4.53 12.90 3.73
C VAL A 5 4.68 11.37 3.63
N PHE A 6 3.73 10.64 4.21
CA PHE A 6 3.67 9.18 4.24
C PHE A 6 2.53 8.64 3.38
N GLY A 7 2.84 8.11 2.21
CA GLY A 7 1.84 7.48 1.34
C GLY A 7 1.40 6.12 1.86
N LEU A 8 0.09 5.85 1.79
CA LEU A 8 -0.54 4.61 2.21
C LEU A 8 -1.18 3.93 1.00
N VAL A 9 -0.66 2.75 0.64
CA VAL A 9 -1.24 1.85 -0.36
C VAL A 9 -1.87 0.65 0.33
N TYR A 10 -3.12 0.37 -0.02
CA TYR A 10 -3.96 -0.61 0.67
C TYR A 10 -5.14 -1.06 -0.21
N ASP A 11 -5.70 -2.23 0.09
CA ASP A 11 -6.92 -2.74 -0.52
C ASP A 11 -8.01 -2.86 0.54
N LEU A 12 -9.10 -2.11 0.39
CA LEU A 12 -10.29 -2.24 1.22
C LEU A 12 -11.25 -3.28 0.65
N LEU A 13 -12.13 -3.79 1.50
CA LEU A 13 -13.22 -4.62 1.04
C LEU A 13 -14.11 -3.83 0.08
N GLY A 14 -14.14 -4.25 -1.18
CA GLY A 14 -14.89 -3.56 -2.23
C GLY A 14 -14.05 -2.63 -3.11
N SER A 15 -12.72 -2.53 -2.89
CA SER A 15 -11.80 -1.84 -3.82
C SER A 15 -11.81 -2.41 -5.23
N TYR A 16 -12.30 -3.65 -5.41
CA TYR A 16 -12.47 -4.29 -6.71
C TYR A 16 -13.89 -4.81 -6.92
N PRO A 17 -14.37 -4.83 -8.18
CA PRO A 17 -15.61 -5.51 -8.53
C PRO A 17 -15.52 -6.99 -8.14
N ARG A 18 -16.42 -7.44 -7.26
CA ARG A 18 -16.49 -8.85 -6.84
C ARG A 18 -16.78 -9.74 -8.04
N LYS A 19 -15.98 -10.79 -8.23
CA LYS A 19 -16.28 -11.86 -9.18
C LYS A 19 -16.95 -13.03 -8.45
N PRO A 20 -17.85 -13.79 -9.10
CA PRO A 20 -18.58 -14.91 -8.48
C PRO A 20 -17.71 -16.02 -7.86
N ARG A 21 -16.41 -16.05 -8.16
CA ARG A 21 -15.44 -17.01 -7.63
C ARG A 21 -14.37 -16.38 -6.75
N ASP A 22 -14.47 -15.10 -6.41
CA ASP A 22 -13.46 -14.50 -5.53
C ASP A 22 -13.56 -15.14 -4.14
N PRO A 23 -12.44 -15.62 -3.60
CA PRO A 23 -12.41 -16.15 -2.24
C PRO A 23 -12.78 -15.06 -1.22
N ALA A 24 -13.07 -15.51 -0.01
CA ALA A 24 -13.59 -14.67 1.07
C ALA A 24 -12.73 -13.42 1.33
N ALA A 25 -13.36 -12.40 1.90
CA ALA A 25 -12.85 -11.05 2.21
C ALA A 25 -11.58 -10.97 3.10
N VAL A 26 -10.90 -12.09 3.34
CA VAL A 26 -9.80 -12.26 4.31
C VAL A 26 -8.54 -11.48 3.92
N GLU A 27 -8.42 -11.06 2.66
CA GLU A 27 -7.22 -10.38 2.12
C GLU A 27 -7.38 -8.86 1.96
N PHE A 28 -8.45 -8.31 2.53
CA PHE A 28 -8.75 -6.89 2.46
C PHE A 28 -8.64 -6.29 3.86
N GLU A 29 -8.05 -5.11 3.92
CA GLU A 29 -7.97 -4.38 5.17
C GLU A 29 -9.33 -3.77 5.53
N PRO A 30 -9.72 -3.86 6.81
CA PRO A 30 -10.79 -3.03 7.32
C PRO A 30 -10.35 -1.56 7.31
N GLU A 31 -11.31 -0.65 7.14
CA GLU A 31 -11.07 0.79 7.16
C GLU A 31 -10.40 1.22 8.48
N GLU A 32 -10.78 0.56 9.57
CA GLU A 32 -10.23 0.75 10.91
C GLU A 32 -8.71 0.56 10.98
N THR A 33 -8.12 -0.35 10.20
CA THR A 33 -6.66 -0.52 10.13
C THR A 33 -6.01 0.75 9.58
N ILE A 34 -6.57 1.31 8.50
CA ILE A 34 -6.05 2.50 7.85
C ILE A 34 -6.13 3.68 8.81
N GLU A 35 -7.25 3.86 9.51
CA GLU A 35 -7.42 4.91 10.52
C GLU A 35 -6.42 4.81 11.69
N VAL A 36 -6.09 3.59 12.14
CA VAL A 36 -5.07 3.38 13.18
C VAL A 36 -3.70 3.84 12.69
N LEU A 37 -3.33 3.50 11.46
CA LEU A 37 -2.04 3.88 10.86
C LEU A 37 -1.93 5.38 10.66
N GLU A 38 -2.98 6.02 10.14
CA GLU A 38 -3.00 7.46 9.99
C GLU A 38 -2.82 8.17 11.34
N ARG A 39 -3.47 7.66 12.40
CA ARG A 39 -3.27 8.19 13.76
C ARG A 39 -1.84 7.98 14.25
N ALA A 40 -1.22 6.83 13.97
CA ALA A 40 0.16 6.57 14.33
C ALA A 40 1.12 7.53 13.62
N ILE A 41 0.98 7.70 12.30
CA ILE A 41 1.77 8.63 11.48
C ILE A 41 1.63 10.07 11.99
N ARG A 42 0.39 10.52 12.25
CA ARG A 42 0.13 11.85 12.81
C ARG A 42 0.74 12.04 14.20
N ARG A 43 0.72 11.02 15.05
CA ARG A 43 1.37 11.05 16.39
C ARG A 43 2.88 11.19 16.31
N LEU A 44 3.51 10.67 15.25
CA LEU A 44 4.93 10.87 14.95
C LEU A 44 5.23 12.26 14.36
N GLY A 45 4.21 13.10 14.15
CA GLY A 45 4.34 14.45 13.61
C GLY A 45 4.32 14.49 12.08
N HIS A 46 4.04 13.38 11.40
CA HIS A 46 4.06 13.23 9.95
C HIS A 46 2.66 13.34 9.31
N GLN A 47 2.61 13.49 7.99
CA GLN A 47 1.36 13.64 7.25
C GLN A 47 1.02 12.36 6.47
N PRO A 48 -0.04 11.62 6.82
CA PRO A 48 -0.46 10.48 6.03
C PRO A 48 -1.19 10.93 4.74
N LEU A 49 -0.92 10.25 3.63
CA LEU A 49 -1.56 10.43 2.33
C LEU A 49 -2.18 9.09 1.90
N ARG A 50 -3.50 9.03 1.76
CA ARG A 50 -4.17 7.83 1.22
C ARG A 50 -4.01 7.79 -0.29
N ILE A 51 -3.22 6.84 -0.80
CA ILE A 51 -3.03 6.61 -2.23
C ILE A 51 -4.09 5.62 -2.75
N GLY A 52 -4.47 4.64 -1.93
CA GLY A 52 -5.47 3.61 -2.24
C GLY A 52 -4.84 2.35 -2.83
N HIS A 53 -5.54 1.68 -3.74
CA HIS A 53 -5.10 0.39 -4.29
C HIS A 53 -4.00 0.54 -5.37
N PRO A 54 -3.20 -0.51 -5.69
CA PRO A 54 -2.06 -0.39 -6.61
C PRO A 54 -2.39 0.10 -8.03
N GLN A 55 -3.57 -0.21 -8.57
CA GLN A 55 -4.00 0.33 -9.87
C GLN A 55 -4.35 1.81 -9.79
N GLY A 56 -4.82 2.28 -8.63
CA GLY A 56 -5.02 3.71 -8.35
C GLY A 56 -3.69 4.43 -8.31
N LEU A 57 -2.68 3.84 -7.65
CA LEU A 57 -1.30 4.32 -7.68
C LEU A 57 -0.77 4.43 -9.12
N LEU A 58 -0.90 3.36 -9.92
CA LEU A 58 -0.49 3.38 -11.33
C LEU A 58 -1.19 4.49 -12.13
N ALA A 59 -2.50 4.67 -11.93
CA ALA A 59 -3.25 5.71 -12.61
C ALA A 59 -2.80 7.12 -12.23
N GLN A 60 -2.53 7.37 -10.94
CA GLN A 60 -2.05 8.66 -10.45
C GLN A 60 -0.62 8.94 -10.92
N LEU A 61 0.28 7.93 -10.90
CA LEU A 61 1.63 8.02 -11.46
C LEU A 61 1.60 8.40 -12.94
N GLY A 62 0.77 7.72 -13.73
CA GLY A 62 0.63 7.97 -15.17
C GLY A 62 0.12 9.38 -15.52
N LYS A 63 -0.53 10.06 -14.57
CA LYS A 63 -1.02 11.44 -14.71
C LYS A 63 -0.16 12.48 -13.97
N SER A 64 0.89 12.05 -13.29
CA SER A 64 1.71 12.90 -12.40
C SER A 64 0.89 13.62 -11.32
N GLU A 65 -0.15 12.97 -10.80
CA GLU A 65 -1.07 13.53 -9.79
C GLU A 65 -0.57 13.34 -8.35
N LEU A 66 0.45 12.51 -8.14
CA LEU A 66 1.00 12.28 -6.81
C LEU A 66 1.93 13.43 -6.39
N PRO A 67 1.76 13.97 -5.16
CA PRO A 67 2.75 14.88 -4.60
C PRO A 67 4.10 14.18 -4.43
N ALA A 68 5.16 14.94 -4.24
CA ALA A 68 6.43 14.38 -3.81
C ALA A 68 6.21 13.68 -2.46
N VAL A 69 6.25 12.35 -2.48
CA VAL A 69 6.17 11.54 -1.26
C VAL A 69 7.58 11.35 -0.72
N ASP A 70 7.76 11.68 0.56
CA ASP A 70 9.07 11.62 1.21
C ASP A 70 9.40 10.21 1.72
N LEU A 71 8.37 9.44 2.10
CA LEU A 71 8.50 8.05 2.53
C LEU A 71 7.17 7.30 2.40
N ASP A 72 7.09 6.28 1.58
CA ASP A 72 5.86 5.48 1.44
C ASP A 72 5.82 4.30 2.42
N VAL A 73 4.64 4.05 2.97
CA VAL A 73 4.30 2.85 3.74
C VAL A 73 3.33 2.05 2.89
N ASP A 74 3.89 1.01 2.26
CA ASP A 74 3.07 0.02 1.58
C ASP A 74 2.44 -0.89 2.64
N LEU A 75 1.13 -0.79 2.78
CA LEU A 75 0.35 -1.67 3.64
C LEU A 75 -0.51 -2.59 2.79
N ALA A 76 0.13 -3.26 1.84
CA ALA A 76 -0.45 -4.43 1.24
C ALA A 76 -0.42 -5.59 2.25
N ILE A 77 -1.42 -5.67 3.12
CA ILE A 77 -1.84 -6.97 3.68
C ILE A 77 -2.63 -7.71 2.59
N ALA A 78 -2.12 -7.70 1.36
CA ALA A 78 -2.67 -8.45 0.26
C ALA A 78 -2.12 -9.85 0.38
N ALA A 79 -2.81 -10.72 1.12
CA ALA A 79 -2.63 -12.14 0.91
C ALA A 79 -2.83 -12.41 -0.59
N ALA A 80 -1.90 -13.16 -1.18
CA ALA A 80 -1.89 -13.39 -2.61
C ALA A 80 -2.98 -14.41 -2.98
N THR A 81 -4.02 -13.98 -3.70
CA THR A 81 -4.92 -14.93 -4.38
C THR A 81 -4.62 -15.10 -5.85
N ARG A 82 -4.51 -16.38 -6.25
CA ARG A 82 -4.46 -16.84 -7.64
C ARG A 82 -3.36 -16.18 -8.49
N GLY A 83 -2.17 -16.02 -7.91
CA GLY A 83 -1.00 -15.49 -8.62
C GLY A 83 -1.03 -13.97 -8.84
N ARG A 84 -1.87 -13.24 -8.12
CA ARG A 84 -1.88 -11.77 -8.08
C ARG A 84 -1.51 -11.27 -6.71
N ASP A 85 -0.21 -11.14 -6.50
CA ASP A 85 0.33 -10.51 -5.31
C ASP A 85 0.27 -8.99 -5.50
N ARG A 86 -0.76 -8.36 -4.93
CA ARG A 86 -1.00 -6.92 -5.07
C ARG A 86 0.06 -6.11 -4.30
N GLY A 87 0.68 -6.69 -3.28
CA GLY A 87 1.85 -6.12 -2.61
C GLY A 87 3.07 -6.07 -3.52
N VAL A 88 3.28 -7.10 -4.37
CA VAL A 88 4.33 -7.04 -5.41
C VAL A 88 4.08 -5.91 -6.40
N TRP A 89 2.83 -5.64 -6.76
CA TRP A 89 2.52 -4.57 -7.70
C TRP A 89 2.82 -3.19 -7.11
N ALA A 90 2.41 -2.94 -5.87
CA ALA A 90 2.75 -1.72 -5.15
C ALA A 90 4.28 -1.54 -5.06
N ALA A 91 4.99 -2.59 -4.63
CA ALA A 91 6.45 -2.60 -4.53
C ALA A 91 7.13 -2.16 -5.84
N VAL A 92 6.76 -2.80 -6.96
CA VAL A 92 7.34 -2.49 -8.28
C VAL A 92 7.01 -1.07 -8.72
N LEU A 93 5.78 -0.59 -8.50
CA LEU A 93 5.38 0.76 -8.90
C LEU A 93 6.16 1.84 -8.14
N PHE A 94 6.40 1.63 -6.84
CA PHE A 94 7.21 2.55 -6.04
C PHE A 94 8.68 2.52 -6.45
N GLU A 95 9.25 1.34 -6.71
CA GLU A 95 10.62 1.22 -7.23
C GLU A 95 10.79 1.95 -8.57
N ILE A 96 9.83 1.79 -9.50
CA ILE A 96 9.83 2.50 -10.79
C ILE A 96 9.71 4.02 -10.61
N ALA A 97 8.87 4.45 -9.66
CA ALA A 97 8.66 5.87 -9.37
C ALA A 97 9.84 6.52 -8.61
N GLY A 98 10.78 5.73 -8.09
CA GLY A 98 11.94 6.22 -7.34
C GLY A 98 11.60 6.71 -5.93
N PHE A 99 10.45 6.30 -5.38
CA PHE A 99 10.04 6.70 -4.04
C PHE A 99 10.72 5.85 -2.95
N PRO A 100 11.18 6.45 -1.84
CA PRO A 100 11.65 5.69 -0.67
C PRO A 100 10.50 4.87 -0.08
N ARG A 101 10.75 3.59 0.24
CA ARG A 101 9.72 2.66 0.73
C ARG A 101 10.10 2.01 2.04
N LEU A 102 9.13 1.93 2.95
CA LEU A 102 9.16 1.09 4.12
C LEU A 102 8.63 -0.31 3.72
N GLY A 103 9.41 -1.38 3.93
CA GLY A 103 8.97 -2.76 3.70
C GLY A 103 9.86 -3.60 2.76
N PRO A 104 9.52 -4.90 2.58
CA PRO A 104 10.31 -5.83 1.75
C PRO A 104 10.23 -5.49 0.26
N ASP A 105 11.32 -5.68 -0.48
CA ASP A 105 11.36 -5.50 -1.94
C ASP A 105 10.37 -6.42 -2.68
N ALA A 106 10.10 -6.13 -3.96
CA ALA A 106 9.14 -6.88 -4.75
C ALA A 106 9.43 -8.40 -4.77
N HIS A 107 10.71 -8.78 -4.77
CA HIS A 107 11.11 -10.18 -4.75
C HIS A 107 10.82 -10.87 -3.41
N SER A 108 11.04 -10.17 -2.30
CA SER A 108 10.79 -10.64 -0.95
C SER A 108 9.29 -10.77 -0.67
N VAL A 109 8.48 -9.82 -1.13
CA VAL A 109 7.02 -9.93 -1.09
C VAL A 109 6.56 -11.15 -1.89
N ALA A 110 7.04 -11.31 -3.13
CA ALA A 110 6.66 -12.43 -3.99
C ALA A 110 6.95 -13.81 -3.38
N ARG A 111 7.99 -13.92 -2.54
CA ARG A 111 8.38 -15.17 -1.87
C ARG A 111 7.61 -15.43 -0.59
N THR A 112 7.23 -14.38 0.14
CA THR A 112 6.65 -14.50 1.48
C THR A 112 5.15 -14.31 1.49
N GLY A 113 4.59 -13.62 0.50
CA GLY A 113 3.20 -13.17 0.47
C GLY A 113 2.89 -12.13 1.56
N VAL A 114 3.91 -11.48 2.12
CA VAL A 114 3.78 -10.49 3.21
C VAL A 114 4.43 -9.18 2.76
N ALA A 115 3.65 -8.09 2.74
CA ALA A 115 4.18 -6.75 2.50
C ALA A 115 4.17 -5.85 3.77
N VAL A 116 3.82 -6.41 4.93
CA VAL A 116 3.70 -5.63 6.18
C VAL A 116 5.07 -5.40 6.82
N ILE A 117 5.33 -4.15 7.21
CA ILE A 117 6.42 -3.83 8.12
C ILE A 117 6.08 -4.32 9.53
N THR A 118 6.88 -5.24 10.03
CA THR A 118 7.03 -5.50 11.46
C THR A 118 7.72 -4.30 12.10
N LEU A 119 7.04 -3.59 13.01
CA LEU A 119 7.74 -2.81 14.02
C LEU A 119 8.38 -3.79 15.03
N PRO A 120 9.56 -3.49 15.61
CA PRO A 120 10.17 -4.31 16.65
C PRO A 120 9.25 -4.46 17.88
#